data_AF-A0A1W2GYY8-F1
#
_entry.id   AF-A0A1W2GYY8-F1
#
_cell.length_a   1.000
_cell.length_b   1.000
_cell.length_c   1.000
_cell.angle_alpha   90.00
_cell.angle_beta   90.00
_cell.angle_gamma   90.00
#
_symmetry.space_group_name_H-M   'P 1'
#
loop_
_entity.id
_entity.type
_entity.pdbx_description
1 polymer ?
#
loop_
_entity_poly.entity_id
_entity_poly.type
_entity_poly.pdbx_seq_one_letter_code
_entity_poly.pdbx_strand_id
1 'polypeptide(L)'
;MKKILFVIAILAVLSPIANAQSLEDPKGEIRLNFLNTILLGSVEIGYDFFVGHDQSVGVELHLNDRFGYSSSSGDRSFSATSVLVSYNFFFAGDDNGKIYISPYFKYRFGDFTDVVDNITEVTSLNSGYLGLIGGYRWNYNNFAFGPFAGIGRGFSEPVNDKFSAVEFKAGFNVGYRF
;
A
#
# COMPACT_ATOMS: atom_id res chain seq x y z
N MET A 1 14.37 -12.80 11.52
CA MET A 1 13.51 -13.96 11.82
C MET A 1 12.45 -13.66 12.88
N LYS A 2 12.79 -13.18 14.09
CA LYS A 2 11.80 -12.88 15.15
C LYS A 2 10.74 -11.84 14.75
N LYS A 3 11.11 -10.81 13.98
CA LYS A 3 10.20 -9.76 13.50
C LYS A 3 9.19 -10.27 12.46
N ILE A 4 9.59 -11.21 11.60
CA ILE A 4 8.73 -11.83 10.58
C ILE A 4 7.69 -12.75 11.24
N LEU A 5 8.11 -13.52 12.26
CA LEU A 5 7.20 -14.33 13.07
C LEU A 5 6.14 -13.49 13.78
N PHE A 6 6.49 -12.27 14.21
CA PHE A 6 5.55 -11.35 14.85
C PHE A 6 4.50 -10.80 13.87
N VAL A 7 4.91 -10.47 12.64
CA VAL A 7 3.98 -10.03 11.57
C VAL A 7 3.04 -11.17 11.15
N ILE A 8 3.57 -12.39 11.02
CA ILE A 8 2.76 -13.59 10.73
C ILE A 8 1.79 -13.88 11.88
N ALA A 9 2.21 -13.72 13.14
CA ALA A 9 1.34 -13.92 14.29
C ALA A 9 0.22 -12.86 14.35
N ILE A 10 0.51 -11.60 14.03
CA ILE A 10 -0.51 -10.54 13.97
C ILE A 10 -1.51 -10.81 12.83
N LEU A 11 -1.02 -11.22 11.66
CA LEU A 11 -1.87 -11.61 10.52
C LEU A 11 -2.74 -12.83 10.84
N ALA A 12 -2.22 -13.81 11.60
CA ALA A 12 -2.97 -14.99 12.02
C ALA A 12 -4.05 -14.69 13.08
N VAL A 13 -3.79 -13.74 13.98
CA VAL A 13 -4.74 -13.30 15.03
C VAL A 13 -5.85 -12.43 14.43
N LEU A 14 -5.60 -11.75 13.31
CA LEU A 14 -6.57 -10.95 12.58
C LEU A 14 -7.42 -11.74 11.59
N SER A 15 -7.23 -13.05 11.46
CA SER A 15 -8.13 -13.91 10.67
C SER A 15 -9.34 -14.30 11.53
N PRO A 16 -10.51 -13.63 11.41
CA PRO A 16 -11.73 -14.31 11.78
C PRO A 16 -11.85 -15.54 10.88
N ILE A 17 -12.34 -16.63 11.47
CA ILE A 17 -12.62 -17.91 10.82
C ILE A 17 -13.37 -17.62 9.50
N ALA A 18 -12.67 -17.75 8.38
CA ALA A 18 -13.18 -17.56 7.04
C ALA A 18 -14.15 -18.70 6.71
N ASN A 19 -15.35 -18.64 7.30
CA ASN A 19 -16.52 -19.23 6.70
C ASN A 19 -16.74 -18.44 5.40
N ALA A 20 -16.81 -19.11 4.26
CA ALA A 20 -17.14 -18.45 2.99
C ALA A 20 -18.51 -17.77 3.16
N GLN A 21 -18.53 -16.47 3.44
CA GLN A 21 -19.77 -15.71 3.57
C GLN A 21 -20.29 -15.38 2.16
N SER A 22 -21.60 -15.16 2.07
CA SER A 22 -22.29 -14.82 0.83
C SER A 22 -21.57 -13.68 0.09
N LEU A 23 -21.39 -13.86 -1.23
CA LEU A 23 -20.87 -12.83 -2.14
C LEU A 23 -21.65 -11.51 -2.10
N GLU A 24 -22.88 -11.53 -1.61
CA GLU A 24 -23.74 -10.35 -1.54
C GLU A 24 -23.27 -9.32 -0.50
N ASP A 25 -22.52 -9.72 0.52
CA ASP A 25 -22.09 -8.81 1.60
C ASP A 25 -20.72 -9.24 2.20
N PRO A 26 -19.63 -9.12 1.41
CA PRO A 26 -18.29 -9.44 1.89
C PRO A 26 -17.92 -8.56 3.09
N LYS A 27 -17.26 -9.13 4.09
CA LYS A 27 -16.80 -8.43 5.30
C LYS A 27 -15.33 -8.05 5.24
N GLY A 28 -14.55 -8.78 4.46
CA GLY A 28 -13.13 -8.51 4.28
C GLY A 28 -12.65 -8.69 2.85
N GLU A 29 -11.53 -8.03 2.54
CA GLU A 29 -10.74 -8.31 1.34
C GLU A 29 -9.26 -8.28 1.65
N ILE A 30 -8.52 -9.27 1.17
CA ILE A 30 -7.05 -9.22 1.12
C ILE A 30 -6.63 -8.86 -0.29
N ARG A 31 -5.75 -7.88 -0.43
CA ARG A 31 -5.34 -7.27 -1.71
C ARG A 31 -3.82 -7.28 -1.87
N LEU A 32 -3.36 -7.45 -3.10
CA LEU A 32 -1.95 -7.38 -3.51
C LEU A 32 -1.81 -6.41 -4.69
N ASN A 33 -0.89 -5.45 -4.58
CA ASN A 33 -0.49 -4.63 -5.73
C ASN A 33 0.63 -5.34 -6.51
N PHE A 34 0.26 -6.21 -7.44
CA PHE A 34 1.26 -6.99 -8.17
C PHE A 34 2.09 -6.12 -9.13
N LEU A 35 1.55 -4.99 -9.60
CA LEU A 35 2.25 -4.13 -10.56
C LEU A 35 3.51 -3.53 -9.93
N ASN A 36 3.44 -3.02 -8.69
CA ASN A 36 4.60 -2.48 -8.00
C ASN A 36 5.60 -3.57 -7.59
N THR A 37 5.15 -4.82 -7.41
CA THR A 37 6.08 -5.95 -7.24
C THR A 37 6.90 -6.20 -8.51
N ILE A 38 6.27 -6.17 -9.68
CA ILE A 38 6.98 -6.33 -10.97
C ILE A 38 7.89 -5.13 -11.27
N LEU A 39 7.39 -3.91 -11.10
CA LEU A 39 8.09 -2.70 -11.54
C LEU A 39 9.15 -2.22 -10.53
N LEU A 40 8.91 -2.39 -9.23
CA LEU A 40 9.74 -1.80 -8.17
C LEU A 40 10.37 -2.86 -7.25
N GLY A 41 9.96 -4.13 -7.36
CA GLY A 41 10.32 -5.15 -6.36
C GLY A 41 9.70 -4.88 -4.99
N SER A 42 8.66 -4.03 -4.92
CA SER A 42 7.95 -3.70 -3.68
C SER A 42 6.75 -4.61 -3.51
N VAL A 43 6.66 -5.29 -2.37
CA VAL A 43 5.54 -6.18 -2.05
C VAL A 43 4.55 -5.39 -1.20
N GLU A 44 3.39 -5.09 -1.76
CA GLU A 44 2.34 -4.33 -1.07
C GLU A 44 1.12 -5.20 -0.85
N ILE A 45 0.84 -5.52 0.41
CA ILE A 45 -0.27 -6.37 0.82
C ILE A 45 -1.21 -5.52 1.66
N GLY A 46 -2.49 -5.57 1.36
CA GLY A 46 -3.52 -4.87 2.10
C GLY A 46 -4.62 -5.78 2.62
N TYR A 47 -5.31 -5.28 3.63
CA TYR A 47 -6.56 -5.80 4.14
C TYR A 47 -7.58 -4.66 4.22
N ASP A 48 -8.73 -4.84 3.58
CA ASP A 48 -9.88 -3.95 3.70
C ASP A 48 -10.95 -4.60 4.57
N PHE A 49 -11.43 -3.87 5.57
CA PHE A 49 -12.60 -4.23 6.37
C PHE A 49 -13.80 -3.43 5.87
N PHE A 50 -14.81 -4.11 5.32
CA PHE A 50 -16.01 -3.45 4.81
C PHE A 50 -16.90 -3.01 5.97
N VAL A 51 -17.08 -1.70 6.12
CA VAL A 51 -17.94 -1.10 7.15
C VAL A 51 -19.37 -0.86 6.63
N GLY A 52 -19.54 -0.88 5.31
CA GLY A 52 -20.82 -0.82 4.62
C GLY A 52 -20.65 -1.10 3.13
N HIS A 53 -21.76 -1.06 2.39
CA HIS A 53 -21.79 -1.39 0.96
C HIS A 53 -20.87 -0.50 0.09
N ASP A 54 -20.68 0.75 0.51
CA ASP A 54 -19.92 1.77 -0.24
C ASP A 54 -18.71 2.31 0.54
N GLN A 55 -18.32 1.63 1.63
CA GLN A 55 -17.28 2.13 2.54
C GLN A 55 -16.44 0.99 3.13
N SER A 56 -15.13 1.19 3.21
CA SER A 56 -14.22 0.28 3.92
C SER A 56 -13.07 1.01 4.62
N VAL A 57 -12.48 0.35 5.61
CA VAL A 57 -11.24 0.79 6.25
C VAL A 57 -10.12 -0.16 5.82
N GLY A 58 -9.08 0.40 5.20
CA GLY A 58 -7.95 -0.35 4.67
C GLY A 58 -6.69 -0.20 5.52
N VAL A 59 -5.92 -1.28 5.63
CA VAL A 59 -4.55 -1.28 6.14
C VAL A 59 -3.65 -1.96 5.12
N GLU A 60 -2.56 -1.33 4.72
CA GLU A 60 -1.55 -1.90 3.82
C GLU A 60 -0.17 -1.92 4.46
N LEU A 61 0.56 -2.99 4.18
CA LEU A 61 1.97 -3.15 4.48
C LEU A 61 2.76 -3.15 3.17
N HIS A 62 3.70 -2.23 3.02
CA HIS A 62 4.61 -2.19 1.87
C HIS A 62 6.00 -2.62 2.33
N LEU A 63 6.52 -3.69 1.75
CA LEU A 63 7.86 -4.21 2.00
C LEU A 63 8.78 -3.82 0.85
N ASN A 64 10.02 -3.41 1.17
CA ASN A 64 10.93 -2.81 0.19
C ASN A 64 10.25 -1.63 -0.51
N ASP A 65 9.68 -0.73 0.29
CA ASP A 65 9.00 0.46 -0.19
C ASP A 65 10.00 1.44 -0.82
N ARG A 66 9.62 2.09 -1.91
CA ARG A 66 10.50 2.93 -2.74
C ARG A 66 9.83 4.23 -3.12
N PHE A 67 10.63 5.25 -3.40
CA PHE A 67 10.16 6.52 -3.93
C PHE A 67 10.15 6.50 -5.46
N GLY A 68 8.97 6.68 -6.05
CA GLY A 68 8.79 6.81 -7.50
C GLY A 68 9.11 5.57 -8.32
N TYR A 69 9.03 5.71 -9.65
CA TYR A 69 9.27 4.66 -10.64
C TYR A 69 10.61 4.81 -11.37
N SER A 70 11.67 5.18 -10.66
CA SER A 70 13.02 5.21 -11.24
C SER A 70 13.80 3.96 -10.87
N SER A 71 14.44 3.32 -11.85
CA SER A 71 15.43 2.28 -11.59
C SER A 71 16.59 2.87 -10.80
N SER A 72 16.81 2.42 -9.57
CA SER A 72 18.03 2.74 -8.82
C SER A 72 19.23 2.11 -9.53
N SER A 73 19.97 2.90 -10.30
CA SER A 73 21.26 2.50 -10.88
C SER A 73 22.40 2.75 -9.88
N GLY A 74 23.31 1.78 -9.72
CA GLY A 74 24.51 1.89 -8.88
C GLY A 74 24.35 1.37 -7.44
N ASP A 75 25.18 1.85 -6.52
CA ASP A 75 25.27 1.41 -5.11
C ASP A 75 24.15 1.95 -4.20
N ARG A 76 22.97 2.25 -4.77
CA ARG A 76 21.82 2.80 -4.05
C ARG A 76 20.95 1.66 -3.52
N SER A 77 20.73 1.62 -2.20
CA SER A 77 19.94 0.59 -1.55
C SER A 77 18.78 1.22 -0.77
N PHE A 78 17.58 0.65 -0.97
CA PHE A 78 16.41 0.95 -0.18
C PHE A 78 16.13 -0.20 0.77
N SER A 79 16.04 0.11 2.06
CA SER A 79 15.55 -0.82 3.08
C SER A 79 14.44 -0.13 3.85
N ALA A 80 13.27 -0.03 3.22
CA ALA A 80 12.11 0.62 3.81
C ALA A 80 10.92 -0.34 3.95
N THR A 81 10.15 -0.13 5.01
CA THR A 81 8.84 -0.73 5.22
C THR A 81 7.87 0.38 5.56
N SER A 82 6.66 0.34 5.02
CA SER A 82 5.63 1.30 5.39
C SER A 82 4.32 0.64 5.77
N VAL A 83 3.60 1.30 6.66
CA VAL A 83 2.20 0.99 6.96
C VAL A 83 1.35 2.13 6.45
N LEU A 84 0.29 1.82 5.72
CA LEU A 84 -0.70 2.77 5.22
C LEU A 84 -2.06 2.40 5.78
N VAL A 85 -2.81 3.39 6.25
CA VAL A 85 -4.20 3.26 6.67
C VAL A 85 -5.05 4.18 5.81
N SER A 86 -6.13 3.65 5.25
CA SER A 86 -7.04 4.38 4.37
C SER A 86 -8.49 4.23 4.80
N TYR A 87 -9.30 5.20 4.41
CA TYR A 87 -10.75 5.09 4.44
C TYR A 87 -11.25 5.18 3.00
N ASN A 88 -11.86 4.13 2.47
CA ASN A 88 -12.24 4.03 1.07
C ASN A 88 -13.74 4.36 0.90
N PHE A 89 -14.06 5.25 -0.02
CA PHE A 89 -15.43 5.55 -0.45
C PHE A 89 -15.63 5.03 -1.88
N PHE A 90 -16.65 4.19 -2.10
CA PHE A 90 -17.05 3.68 -3.41
C PHE A 90 -18.33 4.39 -3.84
N PHE A 91 -18.35 5.16 -4.93
CA PHE A 91 -19.46 6.11 -5.16
C PHE A 91 -19.94 6.29 -6.60
N ALA A 92 -19.29 5.68 -7.60
CA ALA A 92 -19.77 5.79 -8.97
C ALA A 92 -19.57 4.46 -9.72
N GLY A 93 -20.68 3.79 -10.03
CA GLY A 93 -20.70 2.48 -10.68
C GLY A 93 -21.80 1.57 -10.13
N ASP A 94 -21.66 0.27 -10.38
CA ASP A 94 -22.55 -0.79 -9.90
C ASP A 94 -21.76 -1.84 -9.10
N ASP A 95 -22.40 -2.93 -8.71
CA ASP A 95 -21.73 -3.97 -7.91
C ASP A 95 -20.62 -4.71 -8.65
N ASN A 96 -20.59 -4.67 -9.98
CA ASN A 96 -19.55 -5.26 -10.81
C ASN A 96 -18.36 -4.31 -11.02
N GLY A 97 -18.55 -3.00 -10.87
CA GLY A 97 -17.43 -2.09 -10.81
C GLY A 97 -17.76 -0.67 -10.38
N LYS A 98 -16.90 -0.13 -9.52
CA LYS A 98 -17.05 1.20 -8.91
C LYS A 98 -15.75 2.00 -8.95
N ILE A 99 -15.89 3.30 -9.16
CA ILE A 99 -14.86 4.29 -8.83
C ILE A 99 -14.80 4.41 -7.31
N TYR A 100 -13.58 4.56 -6.81
CA TYR A 100 -13.34 4.82 -5.41
C TYR A 100 -12.33 5.93 -5.17
N ILE A 101 -12.42 6.54 -3.98
CA ILE A 101 -11.43 7.48 -3.46
C ILE A 101 -11.09 7.13 -2.01
N SER A 102 -9.82 7.31 -1.66
CA SER A 102 -9.29 6.87 -0.37
C SER A 102 -8.31 7.89 0.19
N PRO A 103 -8.76 8.82 1.06
CA PRO A 103 -7.81 9.52 1.92
C PRO A 103 -7.02 8.50 2.73
N TYR A 104 -5.72 8.75 2.86
CA TYR A 104 -4.85 7.85 3.60
C TYR A 104 -3.81 8.59 4.44
N PHE A 105 -3.38 7.91 5.49
CA PHE A 105 -2.16 8.20 6.21
C PHE A 105 -1.17 7.05 6.00
N LYS A 106 0.09 7.36 5.73
CA LYS A 106 1.15 6.37 5.60
C LYS A 106 2.31 6.77 6.48
N TYR A 107 2.93 5.79 7.15
CA TYR A 107 4.19 5.99 7.84
C TYR A 107 5.23 5.02 7.26
N ARG A 108 6.34 5.58 6.78
CA ARG A 108 7.48 4.84 6.26
C ARG A 108 8.57 4.79 7.31
N PHE A 109 9.17 3.62 7.47
CA PHE A 109 10.30 3.35 8.34
C PHE A 109 11.45 2.79 7.51
N GLY A 110 12.68 3.05 7.95
CA GLY A 110 13.88 2.43 7.38
C GLY A 110 14.86 3.45 6.84
N ASP A 111 15.74 3.00 5.96
CA ASP A 111 16.90 3.77 5.54
C ASP A 111 17.12 3.69 4.04
N PHE A 112 17.69 4.76 3.50
CA PHE A 112 18.25 4.84 2.17
C PHE A 112 19.77 4.97 2.29
N THR A 113 20.49 4.13 1.56
CA THR A 113 21.96 4.21 1.49
C THR A 113 22.37 4.54 0.08
N ASP A 114 23.25 5.53 -0.06
CA ASP A 114 23.92 5.88 -1.30
C ASP A 114 25.40 6.17 -1.08
N VAL A 115 26.16 6.09 -2.17
CA VAL A 115 27.59 6.42 -2.17
C VAL A 115 27.77 7.71 -2.95
N VAL A 116 28.20 8.77 -2.25
CA VAL A 116 28.53 10.08 -2.84
C VAL A 116 30.02 10.30 -2.59
N ASP A 117 30.79 10.54 -3.66
CA ASP A 117 32.24 10.75 -3.59
C ASP A 117 33.02 9.64 -2.84
N ASN A 118 32.64 8.38 -3.03
CA ASN A 118 33.15 7.20 -2.30
C ASN A 118 32.87 7.17 -0.79
N ILE A 119 31.96 8.01 -0.30
CA ILE A 119 31.50 8.03 1.09
C ILE A 119 30.08 7.45 1.14
N THR A 120 29.87 6.46 2.01
CA THR A 120 28.53 5.92 2.29
C THR A 120 27.74 6.92 3.12
N GLU A 121 26.65 7.42 2.57
CA GLU A 121 25.67 8.25 3.27
C GLU A 121 24.43 7.40 3.58
N VAL A 122 23.90 7.57 4.80
CA VAL A 122 22.68 6.88 5.25
C VAL A 122 21.65 7.92 5.62
N THR A 123 20.54 7.94 4.91
CA THR A 123 19.41 8.84 5.13
C THR A 123 18.27 8.06 5.77
N SER A 124 17.80 8.52 6.93
CA SER A 124 16.61 7.93 7.55
C SER A 124 15.37 8.28 6.72
N LEU A 125 14.60 7.25 6.38
CA LEU A 125 13.34 7.36 5.64
C LEU A 125 12.12 7.46 6.56
N ASN A 126 12.33 7.61 7.87
CA ASN A 126 11.26 7.80 8.84
C ASN A 126 10.44 9.04 8.49
N SER A 127 9.22 8.83 7.99
CA SER A 127 8.40 9.91 7.47
C SER A 127 6.92 9.55 7.47
N GLY A 128 6.10 10.52 7.89
CA GLY A 128 4.64 10.46 7.77
C GLY A 128 4.17 11.10 6.47
N TYR A 129 3.10 10.57 5.90
CA TYR A 129 2.48 11.03 4.67
C TYR A 129 0.97 11.14 4.83
N LEU A 130 0.41 12.17 4.22
CA LEU A 130 -1.03 12.29 4.00
C LEU A 130 -1.29 12.37 2.51
N GLY A 131 -2.32 11.69 2.04
CA GLY A 131 -2.61 11.67 0.62
C GLY A 131 -4.00 11.18 0.28
N LEU A 132 -4.20 11.02 -1.02
CA LEU A 132 -5.45 10.61 -1.63
C LEU A 132 -5.13 9.59 -2.73
N ILE A 133 -5.78 8.44 -2.69
CA ILE A 133 -5.78 7.45 -3.76
C ILE A 133 -7.12 7.51 -4.47
N GLY A 134 -7.12 7.43 -5.79
CA GLY A 134 -8.31 7.23 -6.60
C GLY A 134 -8.10 6.03 -7.52
N GLY A 135 -9.16 5.29 -7.80
CA GLY A 135 -9.07 4.14 -8.68
C GLY A 135 -10.40 3.67 -9.21
N TYR A 136 -10.33 2.67 -10.08
CA TYR A 136 -11.50 1.94 -10.54
C TYR A 136 -11.32 0.49 -10.12
N ARG A 137 -12.39 -0.10 -9.59
CA ARG A 137 -12.40 -1.47 -9.07
C ARG A 137 -13.44 -2.27 -9.82
N TRP A 138 -13.04 -3.39 -10.40
CA TRP A 138 -13.91 -4.45 -10.88
C TRP A 138 -14.09 -5.51 -9.81
N ASN A 139 -15.30 -6.07 -9.75
CA ASN A 139 -15.70 -7.12 -8.84
C ASN A 139 -16.17 -8.31 -9.69
N TYR A 140 -15.54 -9.46 -9.53
CA TYR A 140 -15.88 -10.68 -10.26
C TYR A 140 -15.79 -11.90 -9.33
N ASN A 141 -16.93 -12.51 -9.00
CA ASN A 141 -17.02 -13.54 -7.97
C ASN A 141 -16.30 -13.07 -6.69
N ASN A 142 -15.51 -13.90 -6.02
CA ASN A 142 -14.79 -13.49 -4.82
C ASN A 142 -13.60 -12.60 -5.13
N PHE A 143 -13.32 -12.23 -6.38
CA PHE A 143 -12.17 -11.41 -6.72
C PHE A 143 -12.57 -9.95 -6.92
N ALA A 144 -11.64 -9.06 -6.58
CA ALA A 144 -11.66 -7.68 -7.00
C ALA A 144 -10.32 -7.32 -7.62
N PHE A 145 -10.32 -6.45 -8.61
CA PHE A 145 -9.09 -6.00 -9.25
C PHE A 145 -9.27 -4.63 -9.86
N GLY A 146 -8.18 -3.90 -10.09
CA GLY A 146 -8.32 -2.56 -10.62
C GLY A 146 -7.07 -1.69 -10.60
N PRO A 147 -6.94 -0.76 -11.56
CA PRO A 147 -5.89 0.24 -11.52
C PRO A 147 -6.20 1.30 -10.45
N PHE A 148 -5.15 1.90 -9.93
CA PHE A 148 -5.25 3.06 -9.07
C PHE A 148 -4.09 4.01 -9.28
N ALA A 149 -4.31 5.26 -8.90
CA ALA A 149 -3.29 6.28 -8.79
C ALA A 149 -3.51 7.06 -7.49
N GLY A 150 -2.45 7.65 -6.96
CA GLY A 150 -2.49 8.41 -5.73
C GLY A 150 -1.42 9.47 -5.68
N ILE A 151 -1.69 10.48 -4.88
CA ILE A 151 -0.79 11.57 -4.57
C ILE A 151 -0.74 11.74 -3.06
N GLY A 152 0.46 11.88 -2.52
CA GLY A 152 0.67 12.13 -1.09
C GLY A 152 1.75 13.17 -0.86
N ARG A 153 1.71 13.80 0.31
CA ARG A 153 2.73 14.72 0.79
C ARG A 153 3.44 14.13 2.00
N GLY A 154 4.78 14.10 1.95
CA GLY A 154 5.65 13.69 3.04
C GLY A 154 5.97 14.85 4.00
N PHE A 155 6.00 14.53 5.29
CA PHE A 155 6.30 15.45 6.39
C PHE A 155 7.59 15.02 7.09
N SER A 156 8.73 15.15 6.41
CA SER A 156 10.07 14.88 6.96
C SER A 156 11.11 15.66 6.18
N GLU A 157 11.79 16.61 6.82
CA GLU A 157 12.83 17.43 6.19
C GLU A 157 13.98 16.57 5.64
N PRO A 158 14.57 15.61 6.40
CA PRO A 158 15.66 14.78 5.88
C PRO A 158 15.28 13.97 4.63
N VAL A 159 14.01 13.57 4.52
CA VAL A 159 13.50 12.86 3.35
C VAL A 159 13.25 13.83 2.20
N ASN A 160 12.67 14.99 2.49
CA ASN A 160 12.30 16.00 1.48
C ASN A 160 13.50 16.71 0.86
N ASP A 161 14.66 16.71 1.53
CA ASP A 161 15.92 17.21 0.97
C ASP A 161 16.47 16.28 -0.11
N LYS A 162 16.16 14.98 -0.03
CA LYS A 162 16.70 13.94 -0.92
C LYS A 162 15.69 13.43 -1.95
N PHE A 163 14.42 13.45 -1.60
CA PHE A 163 13.31 12.98 -2.42
C PHE A 163 12.23 14.06 -2.51
N SER A 164 11.39 14.00 -3.55
CA SER A 164 10.26 14.92 -3.68
C SER A 164 9.33 14.80 -2.46
N ALA A 165 9.00 15.95 -1.86
CA ALA A 165 8.00 16.03 -0.78
C ALA A 165 6.60 15.59 -1.24
N VAL A 166 6.35 15.55 -2.55
CA VAL A 166 5.14 15.01 -3.16
C VAL A 166 5.47 13.65 -3.79
N GLU A 167 4.79 12.61 -3.32
CA GLU A 167 4.91 11.23 -3.81
C GLU A 167 3.72 10.89 -4.71
N PHE A 168 4.01 10.36 -5.89
CA PHE A 168 3.02 9.76 -6.78
C PHE A 168 3.08 8.24 -6.65
N LYS A 169 1.91 7.63 -6.52
CA LYS A 169 1.75 6.17 -6.48
C LYS A 169 0.80 5.76 -7.59
N ALA A 170 1.08 4.66 -8.26
CA ALA A 170 0.12 3.98 -9.11
C ALA A 170 0.20 2.48 -8.84
N GLY A 171 -0.67 1.71 -9.46
CA GLY A 171 -0.61 0.27 -9.32
C GLY A 171 -1.82 -0.42 -9.91
N PHE A 172 -1.81 -1.74 -9.76
CA PHE A 172 -2.94 -2.57 -10.10
C PHE A 172 -3.13 -3.60 -8.99
N ASN A 173 -4.28 -3.52 -8.33
CA ASN A 173 -4.61 -4.42 -7.24
C ASN A 173 -5.30 -5.67 -7.78
N VAL A 174 -5.02 -6.79 -7.13
CA VAL A 174 -5.83 -8.02 -7.20
C VAL A 174 -6.11 -8.45 -5.77
N GLY A 175 -7.38 -8.69 -5.45
CA GLY A 175 -7.83 -9.03 -4.12
C GLY A 175 -8.85 -10.15 -4.11
N TYR A 176 -8.95 -10.81 -2.96
CA TYR A 176 -9.91 -11.85 -2.65
C TYR A 176 -10.82 -11.43 -1.50
N ARG A 177 -12.12 -11.52 -1.72
CA ARG A 177 -13.23 -11.05 -0.89
C ARG A 177 -13.90 -12.22 -0.19
N PHE A 178 -14.26 -12.03 1.07
CA PHE A 178 -14.87 -13.07 1.91
C PHE A 178 -15.80 -12.49 2.98
#